data_AF-A0A842STN5-F1
#
_entry.id   AF-A0A842STN5-F1
#
_cell.length_a   1.000
_cell.length_b   1.000
_cell.length_c   1.000
_cell.angle_alpha   90.00
_cell.angle_beta   90.00
_cell.angle_gamma   90.00
#
_symmetry.space_group_name_H-M   'P 1'
#
loop_
_entity.id
_entity.type
_entity.pdbx_description
1 polymer ?
#
loop_
_entity_poly.entity_id
_entity_poly.type
_entity_poly.pdbx_seq_one_letter_code
_entity_poly.pdbx_strand_id
1 'polypeptide(L)'
;MRKPSLFIVGAPKCGTTTLYDLLSQHPDVFMTVPKEPMHFCKDFIRESDWFWGKKKYFPYRDRSRYWELFSEWSDEKVAGEASTVYLYSKVAAKRIRHFNPEARIIIMLREPVSFIESLYLHNRREAGEVRSLREALDLEPKRKWNHRLAPSRIRFPSYSFYREFANFPEQVRRFTAVFPREQILFITLDELKSSPENVLERVCRFVGVSPSRTSASPASSNTRRLPKSQALRKVLESPLVWQLPKMVLPRKWYDKLKDVYRGAAYTLPSRSVMESDLVESLRKEFKPVVRELSKITAKDLEGLWSYRERKLSSSKEDPLPVCLGGTLGDTFIVFCKITKYWQKHGGHYTLRRFNDHKGFDKPLKEFFKGVSYIDYLPSKSHAMLSKEIYKHVYLNADVEGGRGTRTRIKDSVDFGMEPFPDVPFKPKRPRGKHVGVQLHAGKSLNNYKGFRFSHVLRFMSEHPGATFHLFGTGYGYSERSVRRFCRKHGIRNHVGRTSFSEWLRYLKSMDFLYTPEGFSAFFSLSQKVPCRVYYIDPLSTKRIHPAWKSHADLVRAKSVILWPWLFLGRVRQRLKIPR
;
A
#
# COMPACT_ATOMS: atom_id res chain seq x y z
N MET A 1 -43.36 18.93 15.92
CA MET A 1 -42.23 19.20 14.99
C MET A 1 -41.65 17.88 14.53
N ARG A 2 -41.48 17.73 13.20
CA ARG A 2 -40.77 16.62 12.56
C ARG A 2 -39.35 16.53 13.12
N LYS A 3 -38.84 15.33 13.44
CA LYS A 3 -37.49 15.15 13.99
C LYS A 3 -36.59 14.49 12.94
N PRO A 4 -35.30 14.87 12.84
CA PRO A 4 -34.35 14.15 12.02
C PRO A 4 -34.23 12.72 12.55
N SER A 5 -34.22 11.78 11.62
CA SER A 5 -34.26 10.35 11.89
C SER A 5 -32.99 9.65 11.43
N LEU A 6 -32.03 10.35 10.84
CA LEU A 6 -30.76 9.80 10.39
C LEU A 6 -29.56 10.45 11.07
N PHE A 7 -28.66 9.64 11.65
CA PHE A 7 -27.44 10.13 12.30
C PHE A 7 -26.22 9.34 11.85
N ILE A 8 -25.28 10.01 11.19
CA ILE A 8 -23.94 9.45 10.90
C ILE A 8 -23.03 9.83 12.06
N VAL A 9 -22.87 8.91 13.01
CA VAL A 9 -22.30 9.23 14.34
C VAL A 9 -20.79 9.12 14.41
N GLY A 10 -20.14 8.59 13.37
CA GLY A 10 -18.70 8.39 13.38
C GLY A 10 -18.27 7.21 12.55
N ALA A 11 -17.00 6.83 12.62
CA ALA A 11 -15.94 7.55 13.31
C ALA A 11 -15.30 8.64 12.38
N PRO A 12 -14.56 9.62 12.93
CA PRO A 12 -13.81 10.54 12.08
C PRO A 12 -12.82 9.75 11.21
N LYS A 13 -12.47 10.27 10.03
CA LYS A 13 -11.49 9.62 9.14
C LYS A 13 -11.88 8.21 8.62
N CYS A 14 -13.14 7.81 8.77
CA CYS A 14 -13.71 6.56 8.25
C CYS A 14 -14.53 6.72 6.96
N GLY A 15 -14.48 7.87 6.29
CA GLY A 15 -15.23 8.11 5.03
C GLY A 15 -16.61 8.75 5.19
N THR A 16 -16.93 9.23 6.39
CA THR A 16 -18.22 9.87 6.72
C THR A 16 -18.52 11.12 5.91
N THR A 17 -17.50 11.88 5.48
CA THR A 17 -17.69 13.02 4.57
C THR A 17 -18.16 12.55 3.19
N THR A 18 -17.53 11.52 2.63
CA THR A 18 -17.97 10.94 1.35
C THR A 18 -19.40 10.43 1.44
N LEU A 19 -19.75 9.68 2.50
CA LEU A 19 -21.13 9.22 2.68
C LEU A 19 -22.13 10.38 2.86
N TYR A 20 -21.78 11.39 3.66
CA TYR A 20 -22.58 12.61 3.82
C TYR A 20 -22.81 13.32 2.47
N ASP A 21 -21.75 13.49 1.67
CA ASP A 21 -21.82 14.17 0.37
C ASP A 21 -22.73 13.41 -0.61
N LEU A 22 -22.66 12.06 -0.60
CA LEU A 22 -23.52 11.21 -1.43
C LEU A 22 -24.99 11.27 -1.00
N LEU A 23 -25.27 11.25 0.31
CA LEU A 23 -26.63 11.35 0.83
C LEU A 23 -27.25 12.73 0.63
N SER A 24 -26.45 13.79 0.74
CA SER A 24 -26.92 15.18 0.51
C SER A 24 -27.34 15.44 -0.94
N GLN A 25 -26.97 14.56 -1.87
CA GLN A 25 -27.38 14.62 -3.28
C GLN A 25 -28.66 13.81 -3.55
N HIS A 26 -29.14 13.03 -2.59
CA HIS A 26 -30.30 12.17 -2.78
C HIS A 26 -31.60 12.98 -2.64
N PRO A 27 -32.54 12.92 -3.60
CA PRO A 27 -33.72 13.78 -3.60
C PRO A 27 -34.66 13.55 -2.40
N ASP A 28 -34.69 12.33 -1.86
CA ASP A 28 -35.50 11.99 -0.67
C ASP A 28 -34.74 12.14 0.68
N VAL A 29 -33.51 12.69 0.69
CA VAL A 29 -32.70 12.82 1.91
C VAL A 29 -32.16 14.23 2.11
N PHE A 30 -32.61 14.89 3.17
CA PHE A 30 -32.07 16.15 3.65
C PHE A 30 -30.89 15.91 4.62
N MET A 31 -29.79 16.64 4.45
CA MET A 31 -28.66 16.62 5.37
C MET A 31 -28.30 18.02 5.84
N THR A 32 -28.09 18.22 7.15
CA THR A 32 -27.78 19.54 7.73
C THR A 32 -26.54 20.19 7.12
N VAL A 33 -26.63 21.46 6.76
CA VAL A 33 -25.47 22.30 6.41
C VAL A 33 -25.25 23.35 7.51
N PRO A 34 -24.05 23.40 8.14
CA PRO A 34 -22.86 22.60 7.88
C PRO A 34 -22.91 21.20 8.51
N LYS A 35 -22.09 20.29 7.95
CA LYS A 35 -21.72 19.02 8.59
C LYS A 35 -21.03 19.27 9.95
N GLU A 36 -21.09 18.28 10.84
CA GLU A 36 -20.54 18.31 12.21
C GLU A 36 -21.20 19.36 13.12
N PRO A 37 -22.55 19.39 13.28
CA PRO A 37 -23.17 20.31 14.23
C PRO A 37 -22.79 20.00 15.69
N MET A 38 -22.42 18.74 15.99
CA MET A 38 -21.87 18.30 17.28
C MET A 38 -22.75 18.66 18.50
N HIS A 39 -24.07 18.70 18.29
CA HIS A 39 -25.05 19.07 19.31
C HIS A 39 -25.15 18.06 20.47
N PHE A 40 -25.06 16.75 20.16
CA PHE A 40 -25.32 15.70 21.15
C PHE A 40 -24.10 15.29 22.00
N CYS A 41 -22.87 15.77 21.72
CA CYS A 41 -21.67 15.45 22.51
C CYS A 41 -21.37 16.51 23.59
N LYS A 42 -22.27 16.62 24.58
CA LYS A 42 -22.14 17.61 25.68
C LYS A 42 -20.88 17.44 26.53
N ASP A 43 -20.34 16.23 26.61
CA ASP A 43 -19.06 15.94 27.24
C ASP A 43 -17.91 16.70 26.56
N PHE A 44 -17.81 16.64 25.23
CA PHE A 44 -16.77 17.36 24.49
C PHE A 44 -17.00 18.87 24.42
N ILE A 45 -18.27 19.32 24.44
CA ILE A 45 -18.58 20.75 24.57
C ILE A 45 -18.00 21.29 25.89
N ARG A 46 -18.25 20.59 27.01
CA ARG A 46 -17.73 20.97 28.33
C ARG A 46 -16.20 20.90 28.39
N GLU A 47 -15.62 19.83 27.85
CA GLU A 47 -14.16 19.65 27.80
C GLU A 47 -13.47 20.77 26.99
N SER A 48 -14.06 21.15 25.86
CA SER A 48 -13.58 22.26 25.02
C SER A 48 -13.69 23.61 25.73
N ASP A 49 -14.84 23.89 26.36
CA ASP A 49 -15.07 25.16 27.05
C ASP A 49 -14.12 25.32 28.24
N TRP A 50 -13.89 24.25 29.00
CA TRP A 50 -12.89 24.21 30.07
C TRP A 50 -11.47 24.44 29.55
N PHE A 51 -11.07 23.72 28.50
CA PHE A 51 -9.70 23.81 27.98
C PHE A 51 -9.38 25.19 27.37
N TRP A 52 -10.36 25.83 26.73
CA TRP A 52 -10.17 27.11 26.07
C TRP A 52 -10.54 28.33 26.92
N GLY A 53 -11.19 28.12 28.07
CA GLY A 53 -11.78 29.18 28.89
C GLY A 53 -12.88 29.97 28.18
N LYS A 54 -13.35 29.51 27.00
CA LYS A 54 -14.38 30.18 26.20
C LYS A 54 -15.05 29.25 25.20
N LYS A 55 -16.25 29.64 24.78
CA LYS A 55 -17.06 28.95 23.78
C LYS A 55 -16.48 29.08 22.37
N LYS A 56 -15.64 28.13 21.93
CA LYS A 56 -14.89 28.26 20.65
C LYS A 56 -15.31 27.33 19.51
N TYR A 57 -15.41 26.01 19.73
CA TYR A 57 -15.49 25.03 18.63
C TYR A 57 -16.89 24.43 18.36
N PHE A 58 -17.88 24.69 19.21
CA PHE A 58 -19.19 24.01 19.18
C PHE A 58 -20.34 25.01 19.07
N PRO A 59 -20.71 25.50 17.88
CA PRO A 59 -21.68 26.60 17.74
C PRO A 59 -23.14 26.22 18.06
N TYR A 60 -23.55 24.97 17.81
CA TYR A 60 -24.94 24.49 17.94
C TYR A 60 -25.22 23.87 19.32
N ARG A 61 -25.04 24.66 20.39
CA ARG A 61 -25.17 24.16 21.78
C ARG A 61 -26.62 24.06 22.25
N ASP A 62 -27.45 24.97 21.80
CA ASP A 62 -28.85 25.12 22.17
C ASP A 62 -29.77 24.40 21.17
N ARG A 63 -30.98 24.09 21.63
CA ARG A 63 -31.95 23.33 20.84
C ARG A 63 -32.52 24.15 19.67
N SER A 64 -32.71 25.46 19.86
CA SER A 64 -33.16 26.40 18.82
C SER A 64 -32.19 26.43 17.64
N ARG A 65 -30.90 26.67 17.88
CA ARG A 65 -29.86 26.66 16.84
C ARG A 65 -29.67 25.31 16.19
N TYR A 66 -29.89 24.22 16.93
CA TYR A 66 -29.89 22.90 16.33
C TYR A 66 -31.08 22.69 15.39
N TRP A 67 -32.25 23.23 15.74
CA TRP A 67 -33.44 23.24 14.88
C TRP A 67 -33.32 24.12 13.65
N GLU A 68 -32.63 25.25 13.75
CA GLU A 68 -32.34 26.11 12.59
C GLU A 68 -31.57 25.37 11.48
N LEU A 69 -30.80 24.32 11.81
CA LEU A 69 -30.11 23.49 10.81
C LEU A 69 -31.05 22.70 9.88
N PHE A 70 -32.32 22.61 10.26
CA PHE A 70 -33.37 21.89 9.52
C PHE A 70 -34.44 22.86 8.99
N SER A 71 -34.19 24.18 8.95
CA SER A 71 -35.17 25.16 8.44
C SER A 71 -35.53 24.93 6.97
N GLU A 72 -34.55 24.48 6.18
CA GLU A 72 -34.70 24.20 4.75
C GLU A 72 -35.21 22.76 4.48
N TRP A 73 -35.50 21.97 5.51
CA TRP A 73 -36.03 20.62 5.33
C TRP A 73 -37.51 20.68 4.97
N SER A 74 -37.86 20.27 3.76
CA SER A 74 -39.24 20.27 3.27
C SER A 74 -39.71 18.85 2.91
N ASP A 75 -39.66 18.51 1.64
CA ASP A 75 -40.35 17.36 1.04
C ASP A 75 -39.53 16.06 1.15
N GLU A 76 -38.26 16.14 1.53
CA GLU A 76 -37.40 14.97 1.67
C GLU A 76 -37.94 14.04 2.76
N LYS A 77 -38.04 12.74 2.47
CA LYS A 77 -38.60 11.73 3.39
C LYS A 77 -37.79 11.60 4.67
N VAL A 78 -36.47 11.73 4.58
CA VAL A 78 -35.53 11.56 5.69
C VAL A 78 -34.72 12.83 5.87
N ALA A 79 -34.57 13.31 7.10
CA ALA A 79 -33.54 14.29 7.44
C ALA A 79 -32.53 13.71 8.41
N GLY A 80 -31.29 14.14 8.27
CA GLY A 80 -30.20 13.71 9.14
C GLY A 80 -29.07 14.70 9.31
N GLU A 81 -28.17 14.33 10.22
CA GLU A 81 -26.91 15.05 10.45
C GLU A 81 -25.72 14.08 10.54
N ALA A 82 -24.51 14.61 10.44
CA ALA A 82 -23.28 13.83 10.51
C ALA A 82 -22.23 14.50 11.40
N SER A 83 -22.17 14.08 12.66
CA SER A 83 -21.16 14.50 13.63
C SER A 83 -20.32 13.29 14.06
N THR A 84 -19.08 13.24 13.59
CA THR A 84 -18.25 12.04 13.66
C THR A 84 -17.75 11.70 15.06
N VAL A 85 -17.74 12.68 15.94
CA VAL A 85 -17.33 12.53 17.33
C VAL A 85 -18.41 11.92 18.22
N TYR A 86 -19.65 11.76 17.72
CA TYR A 86 -20.72 11.15 18.51
C TYR A 86 -20.41 9.71 18.92
N LEU A 87 -19.74 8.93 18.07
CA LEU A 87 -19.31 7.57 18.39
C LEU A 87 -18.40 7.56 19.64
N TYR A 88 -17.42 8.47 19.68
CA TYR A 88 -16.48 8.57 20.80
C TYR A 88 -17.11 9.20 22.06
N SER A 89 -18.13 10.05 21.93
CA SER A 89 -18.82 10.67 23.07
C SER A 89 -19.44 9.63 23.99
N LYS A 90 -19.32 9.85 25.30
CA LYS A 90 -19.92 9.02 26.35
C LYS A 90 -21.42 9.30 26.53
N VAL A 91 -21.89 10.47 26.07
CA VAL A 91 -23.28 10.92 26.29
C VAL A 91 -24.11 10.99 25.02
N ALA A 92 -23.50 11.02 23.83
CA ALA A 92 -24.23 11.24 22.58
C ALA A 92 -25.29 10.16 22.29
N ALA A 93 -24.97 8.87 22.46
CA ALA A 93 -25.91 7.78 22.17
C ALA A 93 -27.23 7.91 22.93
N LYS A 94 -27.16 8.06 24.27
CA LYS A 94 -28.35 8.27 25.13
C LYS A 94 -29.11 9.54 24.76
N ARG A 95 -28.41 10.62 24.44
CA ARG A 95 -29.03 11.90 24.08
C ARG A 95 -29.73 11.85 22.73
N ILE A 96 -29.17 11.17 21.73
CA ILE A 96 -29.81 10.93 20.44
C ILE A 96 -31.05 10.05 20.64
N ARG A 97 -30.95 8.96 21.42
CA ARG A 97 -32.08 8.07 21.72
C ARG A 97 -33.23 8.81 22.42
N HIS A 98 -32.91 9.63 23.42
CA HIS A 98 -33.90 10.45 24.12
C HIS A 98 -34.55 11.47 23.18
N PHE A 99 -33.76 12.06 22.27
CA PHE A 99 -34.26 13.02 21.31
C PHE A 99 -35.19 12.38 20.26
N ASN A 100 -34.77 11.27 19.66
CA ASN A 100 -35.56 10.50 18.71
C ASN A 100 -35.32 8.99 18.92
N PRO A 101 -36.25 8.29 19.59
CA PRO A 101 -36.16 6.85 19.78
C PRO A 101 -36.11 6.07 18.45
N GLU A 102 -36.76 6.56 17.41
CA GLU A 102 -36.83 5.93 16.09
C GLU A 102 -35.64 6.26 15.19
N ALA A 103 -34.63 6.98 15.71
CA ALA A 103 -33.44 7.33 14.95
C ALA A 103 -32.70 6.11 14.39
N ARG A 104 -32.28 6.22 13.14
CA ARG A 104 -31.40 5.29 12.43
C ARG A 104 -29.97 5.81 12.50
N ILE A 105 -29.08 4.94 12.94
CA ILE A 105 -27.68 5.25 13.25
C ILE A 105 -26.78 4.59 12.22
N ILE A 106 -25.90 5.37 11.58
CA ILE A 106 -24.85 4.85 10.73
C ILE A 106 -23.51 4.99 11.44
N ILE A 107 -22.82 3.86 11.61
CA ILE A 107 -21.48 3.77 12.19
C ILE A 107 -20.50 3.32 11.11
N MET A 108 -19.59 4.23 10.75
CA MET A 108 -18.49 3.99 9.83
C MET A 108 -17.21 3.61 10.56
N LEU A 109 -16.63 2.47 10.21
CA LEU A 109 -15.43 1.91 10.84
C LEU A 109 -14.26 1.88 9.86
N ARG A 110 -13.05 1.85 10.41
CA ARG A 110 -11.80 1.73 9.65
C ARG A 110 -10.85 0.90 10.47
N GLU A 111 -9.94 0.21 9.80
CA GLU A 111 -8.83 -0.50 10.44
C GLU A 111 -8.10 0.42 11.46
N PRO A 112 -7.99 0.02 12.75
CA PRO A 112 -7.58 0.91 13.84
C PRO A 112 -6.22 1.59 13.65
N VAL A 113 -5.21 0.90 13.15
CA VAL A 113 -3.84 1.45 13.01
C VAL A 113 -3.80 2.50 11.89
N SER A 114 -4.46 2.24 10.77
CA SER A 114 -4.62 3.21 9.69
C SER A 114 -5.54 4.37 10.08
N PHE A 115 -6.49 4.16 10.99
CA PHE A 115 -7.29 5.22 11.59
C PHE A 115 -6.42 6.15 12.45
N ILE A 116 -5.56 5.60 13.33
CA ILE A 116 -4.61 6.35 14.16
C ILE A 116 -3.75 7.28 13.28
N GLU A 117 -3.10 6.73 12.25
CA GLU A 117 -2.29 7.51 11.31
C GLU A 117 -3.13 8.64 10.69
N SER A 118 -4.35 8.32 10.27
CA SER A 118 -5.21 9.29 9.60
C SER A 118 -5.72 10.41 10.51
N LEU A 119 -5.97 10.12 11.79
CA LEU A 119 -6.37 11.10 12.78
C LEU A 119 -5.19 11.98 13.20
N TYR A 120 -4.00 11.38 13.39
CA TYR A 120 -2.76 12.10 13.64
C TYR A 120 -2.44 13.09 12.51
N LEU A 121 -2.47 12.65 11.25
CA LEU A 121 -2.23 13.54 10.11
C LEU A 121 -3.28 14.67 10.02
N HIS A 122 -4.53 14.38 10.39
CA HIS A 122 -5.56 15.41 10.49
C HIS A 122 -5.22 16.42 11.59
N ASN A 123 -4.79 15.98 12.77
CA ASN A 123 -4.40 16.86 13.87
C ASN A 123 -3.11 17.65 13.58
N ARG A 124 -2.15 17.10 12.82
CA ARG A 124 -1.01 17.90 12.31
C ARG A 124 -1.48 19.03 11.41
N ARG A 125 -2.44 18.74 10.54
CA ARG A 125 -2.97 19.71 9.57
C ARG A 125 -3.88 20.75 10.22
N GLU A 126 -4.83 20.35 11.05
CA GLU A 126 -5.87 21.26 11.58
C GLU A 126 -5.60 21.74 13.01
N ALA A 127 -5.04 20.87 13.86
CA ALA A 127 -4.92 21.10 15.29
C ALA A 127 -3.53 21.55 15.75
N GLY A 128 -2.55 21.63 14.85
CA GLY A 128 -1.19 22.08 15.16
C GLY A 128 -0.34 21.03 15.88
N GLU A 129 -0.55 19.74 15.61
CA GLU A 129 0.37 18.69 16.10
C GLU A 129 1.74 18.80 15.38
N VAL A 130 2.79 19.02 16.18
CA VAL A 130 4.16 19.24 15.68
C VAL A 130 5.05 18.02 15.83
N ARG A 131 4.75 17.17 16.81
CA ARG A 131 5.52 15.96 17.14
C ARG A 131 5.34 14.88 16.08
N SER A 132 6.27 13.93 16.04
CA SER A 132 6.13 12.69 15.29
C SER A 132 4.97 11.83 15.83
N LEU A 133 4.53 10.83 15.05
CA LEU A 133 3.43 9.96 15.48
C LEU A 133 3.80 9.20 16.75
N ARG A 134 5.02 8.65 16.80
CA ARG A 134 5.52 7.90 17.97
C ARG A 134 5.52 8.77 19.22
N GLU A 135 6.13 9.95 19.16
CA GLU A 135 6.13 10.91 20.28
C GLU A 135 4.71 11.30 20.70
N ALA A 136 3.81 11.55 19.73
CA ALA A 136 2.44 11.93 20.02
C ALA A 136 1.66 10.80 20.71
N LEU A 137 1.90 9.56 20.31
CA LEU A 137 1.38 8.34 20.92
C LEU A 137 1.94 8.13 22.34
N ASP A 138 3.24 8.33 22.56
CA ASP A 138 3.89 8.16 23.87
C ASP A 138 3.47 9.25 24.87
N LEU A 139 3.06 10.41 24.36
CA LEU A 139 2.54 11.52 25.17
C LEU A 139 1.08 11.37 25.55
N GLU A 140 0.31 10.46 24.96
CA GLU A 140 -1.13 10.30 25.26
C GLU A 140 -1.42 10.13 26.76
N PRO A 141 -0.72 9.25 27.51
CA PRO A 141 -0.96 9.12 28.95
C PRO A 141 -0.70 10.43 29.70
N LYS A 142 0.33 11.18 29.31
CA LYS A 142 0.66 12.48 29.92
C LYS A 142 -0.34 13.57 29.57
N ARG A 143 -0.94 13.54 28.37
CA ARG A 143 -1.98 14.50 27.93
C ARG A 143 -3.28 14.39 28.72
N LYS A 144 -3.55 13.24 29.35
CA LYS A 144 -4.71 13.05 30.23
C LYS A 144 -4.60 13.87 31.51
N TRP A 145 -3.39 13.97 32.06
CA TRP A 145 -3.12 14.69 33.30
C TRP A 145 -2.69 16.13 33.05
N ASN A 146 -2.06 16.39 31.91
CA ASN A 146 -1.61 17.71 31.52
C ASN A 146 -2.08 18.06 30.10
N HIS A 147 -3.27 18.67 30.03
CA HIS A 147 -3.88 19.08 28.77
C HIS A 147 -3.07 20.16 28.02
N ARG A 148 -2.11 20.85 28.66
CA ARG A 148 -1.19 21.78 27.96
C ARG A 148 -0.28 21.07 26.95
N LEU A 149 -0.15 19.73 27.06
CA LEU A 149 0.57 18.91 26.10
C LEU A 149 -0.25 18.58 24.83
N ALA A 150 -1.54 18.94 24.80
CA ALA A 150 -2.38 18.75 23.63
C ALA A 150 -1.97 19.71 22.48
N PRO A 151 -2.30 19.38 21.22
CA PRO A 151 -2.02 20.26 20.09
C PRO A 151 -2.66 21.65 20.26
N SER A 152 -1.93 22.69 19.86
CA SER A 152 -2.25 24.09 20.16
C SER A 152 -3.59 24.60 19.62
N ARG A 153 -4.22 23.89 18.67
CA ARG A 153 -5.54 24.22 18.09
C ARG A 153 -6.52 23.06 18.15
N ILE A 154 -6.29 22.09 19.02
CA ILE A 154 -7.18 20.95 19.19
C ILE A 154 -8.59 21.41 19.61
N ARG A 155 -9.65 20.79 19.07
CA ARG A 155 -11.03 21.18 19.39
C ARG A 155 -11.34 20.96 20.87
N PHE A 156 -10.90 19.81 21.38
CA PHE A 156 -10.96 19.39 22.78
C PHE A 156 -9.80 18.42 23.04
N PRO A 157 -9.20 18.40 24.24
CA PRO A 157 -8.00 17.61 24.53
C PRO A 157 -8.08 16.13 24.14
N SER A 158 -9.20 15.46 24.42
CA SER A 158 -9.38 14.04 24.16
C SER A 158 -9.29 13.69 22.67
N TYR A 159 -9.50 14.65 21.76
CA TYR A 159 -9.31 14.46 20.31
C TYR A 159 -7.85 14.16 19.91
N SER A 160 -6.93 14.25 20.87
CA SER A 160 -5.51 13.89 20.72
C SER A 160 -5.12 12.55 21.36
N PHE A 161 -6.10 11.77 21.86
CA PHE A 161 -5.92 10.41 22.37
C PHE A 161 -6.20 9.41 21.24
N TYR A 162 -5.24 9.26 20.33
CA TYR A 162 -5.38 8.45 19.11
C TYR A 162 -5.67 6.98 19.41
N ARG A 163 -5.00 6.35 20.40
CA ARG A 163 -5.28 4.95 20.76
C ARG A 163 -6.71 4.76 21.28
N GLU A 164 -7.18 5.65 22.14
CA GLU A 164 -8.54 5.59 22.68
C GLU A 164 -9.59 5.84 21.61
N PHE A 165 -9.35 6.80 20.71
CA PHE A 165 -10.23 7.04 19.56
C PHE A 165 -10.33 5.82 18.65
N ALA A 166 -9.24 5.05 18.51
CA ALA A 166 -9.19 3.83 17.70
C ALA A 166 -9.79 2.61 18.42
N ASN A 167 -10.01 2.68 19.74
CA ASN A 167 -10.63 1.62 20.54
C ASN A 167 -12.17 1.67 20.37
N PHE A 168 -12.65 1.21 19.22
CA PHE A 168 -14.06 1.27 18.84
C PHE A 168 -15.05 0.41 19.63
N PRO A 169 -14.73 -0.78 20.17
CA PRO A 169 -15.70 -1.66 20.85
C PRO A 169 -16.57 -0.96 21.89
N GLU A 170 -15.96 -0.29 22.86
CA GLU A 170 -16.68 0.46 23.89
C GLU A 170 -17.52 1.60 23.32
N GLN A 171 -17.08 2.20 22.22
CA GLN A 171 -17.79 3.26 21.52
C GLN A 171 -19.05 2.74 20.83
N VAL A 172 -18.92 1.60 20.14
CA VAL A 172 -20.05 0.93 19.48
C VAL A 172 -21.04 0.41 20.51
N ARG A 173 -20.57 -0.17 21.61
CA ARG A 173 -21.42 -0.68 22.70
C ARG A 173 -22.36 0.38 23.26
N ARG A 174 -21.90 1.63 23.38
CA ARG A 174 -22.76 2.72 23.85
C ARG A 174 -23.98 2.95 22.95
N PHE A 175 -23.85 2.71 21.64
CA PHE A 175 -24.97 2.80 20.70
C PHE A 175 -25.82 1.53 20.71
N THR A 176 -25.20 0.34 20.67
CA THR A 176 -25.95 -0.94 20.66
C THR A 176 -26.67 -1.22 21.98
N ALA A 177 -26.27 -0.57 23.09
CA ALA A 177 -26.95 -0.69 24.37
C ALA A 177 -28.24 0.15 24.47
N VAL A 178 -28.43 1.13 23.58
CA VAL A 178 -29.59 2.06 23.65
C VAL A 178 -30.43 2.08 22.38
N PHE A 179 -29.89 1.59 21.26
CA PHE A 179 -30.63 1.38 20.02
C PHE A 179 -30.67 -0.13 19.70
N PRO A 180 -31.83 -0.65 19.27
CA PRO A 180 -31.94 -2.01 18.77
C PRO A 180 -31.10 -2.19 17.50
N ARG A 181 -30.74 -3.44 17.21
CA ARG A 181 -29.75 -3.79 16.18
C ARG A 181 -30.16 -3.31 14.79
N GLU A 182 -31.46 -3.29 14.51
CA GLU A 182 -32.09 -2.92 13.24
C GLU A 182 -32.02 -1.41 12.99
N GLN A 183 -31.84 -0.61 14.04
CA GLN A 183 -31.64 0.84 13.96
C GLN A 183 -30.16 1.21 13.78
N ILE A 184 -29.25 0.25 13.63
CA ILE A 184 -27.80 0.50 13.48
C ILE A 184 -27.28 -0.16 12.19
N LEU A 185 -26.67 0.65 11.32
CA LEU A 185 -25.96 0.17 10.13
C LEU A 185 -24.45 0.36 10.30
N PHE A 186 -23.71 -0.75 10.23
CA PHE A 186 -22.25 -0.75 10.20
C PHE A 186 -21.73 -0.75 8.77
N ILE A 187 -20.83 0.20 8.47
CA ILE A 187 -20.16 0.34 7.17
C ILE A 187 -18.66 0.47 7.43
N THR A 188 -17.83 -0.24 6.68
CA THR A 188 -16.38 -0.05 6.72
C THR A 188 -15.94 0.91 5.61
N LEU A 189 -14.84 1.64 5.86
CA LEU A 189 -14.20 2.45 4.82
C LEU A 189 -13.77 1.59 3.61
N ASP A 190 -13.43 0.33 3.85
CA ASP A 190 -13.05 -0.62 2.81
C ASP A 190 -14.24 -0.92 1.88
N GLU A 191 -15.43 -1.21 2.44
CA GLU A 191 -16.68 -1.39 1.67
C GLU A 191 -17.00 -0.15 0.84
N LEU A 192 -16.93 1.05 1.43
CA LEU A 192 -17.22 2.30 0.72
C LEU A 192 -16.26 2.56 -0.44
N LYS A 193 -14.99 2.14 -0.32
CA LYS A 193 -13.99 2.29 -1.39
C LYS A 193 -14.14 1.24 -2.49
N SER A 194 -14.46 0.00 -2.13
CA SER A 194 -14.53 -1.09 -3.09
C SER A 194 -15.82 -1.05 -3.90
N SER A 195 -16.92 -0.62 -3.29
CA SER A 195 -18.26 -0.71 -3.88
C SER A 195 -19.18 0.39 -3.32
N PRO A 196 -18.92 1.67 -3.63
CA PRO A 196 -19.72 2.79 -3.11
C PRO A 196 -21.20 2.69 -3.47
N GLU A 197 -21.54 2.19 -4.65
CA GLU A 197 -22.91 2.01 -5.13
C GLU A 197 -23.67 0.99 -4.27
N ASN A 198 -23.03 -0.13 -3.93
CA ASN A 198 -23.62 -1.16 -3.05
C ASN A 198 -23.84 -0.59 -1.63
N VAL A 199 -22.88 0.19 -1.13
CA VAL A 199 -23.03 0.86 0.17
C VAL A 199 -24.19 1.83 0.15
N LEU A 200 -24.35 2.62 -0.92
CA LEU A 200 -25.49 3.54 -1.05
C LEU A 200 -26.82 2.80 -1.12
N GLU A 201 -26.92 1.73 -1.89
CA GLU A 201 -28.14 0.92 -1.97
C GLU A 201 -28.55 0.39 -0.58
N ARG A 202 -27.58 -0.13 0.18
CA ARG A 202 -27.79 -0.59 1.57
C ARG A 202 -28.23 0.55 2.48
N VAL A 203 -27.65 1.74 2.34
CA VAL A 203 -28.03 2.92 3.13
C VAL A 203 -29.44 3.39 2.77
N CYS A 204 -29.78 3.50 1.49
CA CYS A 204 -31.12 3.86 1.02
C CYS A 204 -32.17 2.89 1.59
N ARG A 205 -31.94 1.58 1.47
CA ARG A 205 -32.81 0.55 2.06
C ARG A 205 -32.92 0.70 3.57
N PHE A 206 -31.81 0.93 4.25
CA PHE A 206 -31.78 1.10 5.70
C PHE A 206 -32.60 2.30 6.16
N VAL A 207 -32.54 3.43 5.45
CA VAL A 207 -33.27 4.66 5.82
C VAL A 207 -34.69 4.71 5.27
N GLY A 208 -35.07 3.80 4.38
CA GLY A 208 -36.42 3.68 3.83
C GLY A 208 -36.67 4.57 2.61
N VAL A 209 -35.65 4.84 1.79
CA VAL A 209 -35.78 5.60 0.53
C VAL A 209 -35.39 4.71 -0.66
N SER A 210 -35.97 4.99 -1.84
CA SER A 210 -35.64 4.26 -3.06
C SER A 210 -34.22 4.62 -3.53
N PRO A 211 -33.39 3.65 -3.97
CA PRO A 211 -32.08 3.96 -4.54
C PRO A 211 -32.23 4.86 -5.77
N SER A 212 -31.68 6.08 -5.72
CA SER A 212 -31.64 6.96 -6.88
C SER A 212 -30.50 6.57 -7.83
N ARG A 213 -30.76 6.54 -9.14
CA ARG A 213 -29.76 6.29 -10.20
C ARG A 213 -28.80 7.47 -10.42
N THR A 214 -28.74 8.44 -9.50
CA THR A 214 -27.85 9.58 -9.64
C THR A 214 -26.42 9.06 -9.77
N SER A 215 -25.77 9.42 -10.87
CA SER A 215 -24.38 9.09 -11.18
C SER A 215 -23.46 9.82 -10.21
N ALA A 216 -23.43 9.35 -8.97
CA ALA A 216 -22.69 9.97 -7.90
C ALA A 216 -21.20 9.69 -8.13
N SER A 217 -20.54 10.54 -8.92
CA SER A 217 -19.09 10.61 -8.89
C SER A 217 -18.70 11.06 -7.49
N PRO A 218 -17.96 10.26 -6.70
CA PRO A 218 -17.45 10.75 -5.44
C PRO A 218 -16.58 11.96 -5.76
N ALA A 219 -17.04 13.16 -5.40
CA ALA A 219 -16.18 14.32 -5.37
C ALA A 219 -14.91 13.90 -4.62
N SER A 220 -13.75 14.13 -5.22
CA SER A 220 -12.45 13.68 -4.71
C SER A 220 -12.04 14.47 -3.45
N SER A 221 -12.90 14.50 -2.42
CA SER A 221 -12.72 15.24 -1.18
C SER A 221 -11.95 14.39 -0.17
N ASN A 222 -10.67 14.12 -0.45
CA ASN A 222 -9.61 13.91 0.54
C ASN A 222 -8.29 13.48 -0.15
N THR A 223 -7.73 14.32 -1.02
CA THR A 223 -6.30 14.19 -1.29
C THR A 223 -5.55 14.55 0.00
N ARG A 224 -4.80 13.59 0.54
CA ARG A 224 -3.92 13.79 1.70
C ARG A 224 -2.92 14.88 1.31
N ARG A 225 -2.93 16.06 1.92
CA ARG A 225 -1.91 17.06 1.63
C ARG A 225 -1.32 17.61 2.94
N LEU A 226 0.01 17.63 3.04
CA LEU A 226 0.79 18.15 4.17
C LEU A 226 1.39 19.51 3.81
N PRO A 227 1.44 20.49 4.72
CA PRO A 227 2.00 21.80 4.43
C PRO A 227 3.52 21.71 4.10
N LYS A 228 3.98 22.40 3.05
CA LYS A 228 5.37 22.40 2.57
C LYS A 228 6.37 23.11 3.49
N SER A 229 5.90 24.06 4.32
CA SER A 229 6.74 24.83 5.26
C SER A 229 5.90 25.42 6.40
N GLN A 230 6.48 25.48 7.62
CA GLN A 230 5.83 26.09 8.79
C GLN A 230 5.81 27.64 8.73
N ALA A 231 6.81 28.26 8.11
CA ALA A 231 6.89 29.72 7.97
C ALA A 231 5.87 30.24 6.96
N LEU A 232 5.77 29.56 5.80
CA LEU A 232 4.76 29.86 4.78
C LEU A 232 3.35 29.75 5.39
N ARG A 233 3.11 28.72 6.21
CA ARG A 233 1.84 28.51 6.92
C ARG A 233 1.48 29.67 7.87
N LYS A 234 2.42 30.23 8.64
CA LYS A 234 2.14 31.35 9.57
C LYS A 234 1.70 32.62 8.85
N VAL A 235 2.39 32.97 7.76
CA VAL A 235 2.03 34.12 6.92
C VAL A 235 0.64 33.94 6.33
N LEU A 236 0.35 32.72 5.86
CA LEU A 236 -0.89 32.39 5.19
C LEU A 236 -2.06 32.11 6.14
N GLU A 237 -1.85 31.90 7.45
CA GLU A 237 -2.92 31.79 8.45
C GLU A 237 -3.27 33.13 9.09
N SER A 238 -2.60 34.22 8.69
CA SER A 238 -2.93 35.58 9.11
C SER A 238 -4.36 35.95 8.67
N PRO A 239 -5.21 36.50 9.56
CA PRO A 239 -6.54 36.97 9.21
C PRO A 239 -6.53 37.94 8.02
N LEU A 240 -5.48 38.75 7.89
CA LEU A 240 -5.30 39.74 6.83
C LEU A 240 -5.24 39.12 5.43
N VAL A 241 -4.71 37.90 5.30
CA VAL A 241 -4.55 37.21 4.00
C VAL A 241 -5.88 36.68 3.46
N TRP A 242 -6.85 36.37 4.32
CA TRP A 242 -8.15 35.80 3.90
C TRP A 242 -9.33 36.74 4.08
N GLN A 243 -9.23 37.74 4.95
CA GLN A 243 -10.30 38.73 5.14
C GLN A 243 -10.40 39.68 3.95
N LEU A 244 -9.28 40.16 3.42
CA LEU A 244 -9.28 41.08 2.27
C LEU A 244 -9.83 40.43 0.98
N PRO A 245 -9.40 39.23 0.55
CA PRO A 245 -9.96 38.61 -0.66
C PRO A 245 -11.42 38.18 -0.49
N LYS A 246 -11.86 37.86 0.74
CA LYS A 246 -13.26 37.49 1.02
C LYS A 246 -14.22 38.68 0.89
N MET A 247 -13.73 39.90 1.10
CA MET A 247 -14.52 41.13 0.95
C MET A 247 -14.62 41.61 -0.49
N VAL A 248 -13.63 41.28 -1.34
CA VAL A 248 -13.50 41.86 -2.69
C VAL A 248 -13.78 40.85 -3.81
N LEU A 249 -13.60 39.54 -3.58
CA LEU A 249 -13.78 38.52 -4.62
C LEU A 249 -15.18 37.87 -4.59
N PRO A 250 -15.83 37.69 -5.74
CA PRO A 250 -17.01 36.82 -5.85
C PRO A 250 -16.69 35.39 -5.41
N ARG A 251 -17.66 34.72 -4.77
CA ARG A 251 -17.48 33.43 -4.08
C ARG A 251 -16.82 32.34 -4.94
N LYS A 252 -17.17 32.25 -6.23
CA LYS A 252 -16.56 31.31 -7.19
C LYS A 252 -15.05 31.52 -7.36
N TRP A 253 -14.58 32.77 -7.31
CA TRP A 253 -13.16 33.11 -7.44
C TRP A 253 -12.42 32.95 -6.12
N TYR A 254 -13.06 33.26 -5.00
CA TYR A 254 -12.52 32.97 -3.66
C TYR A 254 -12.26 31.46 -3.47
N ASP A 255 -13.20 30.61 -3.88
CA ASP A 255 -13.03 29.16 -3.80
C ASP A 255 -11.94 28.65 -4.76
N LYS A 256 -11.85 29.21 -5.97
CA LYS A 256 -10.79 28.89 -6.95
C LYS A 256 -9.39 29.31 -6.46
N LEU A 257 -9.28 30.49 -5.83
CA LEU A 257 -8.06 30.98 -5.19
C LEU A 257 -7.62 30.03 -4.07
N LYS A 258 -8.58 29.55 -3.25
CA LYS A 258 -8.35 28.59 -2.17
C LYS A 258 -7.87 27.23 -2.69
N ASP A 259 -8.35 26.80 -3.86
CA ASP A 259 -7.95 25.53 -4.47
C ASP A 259 -6.57 25.58 -5.14
N VAL A 260 -6.25 26.68 -5.85
CA VAL A 260 -4.89 26.96 -6.36
C VAL A 260 -3.90 27.00 -5.19
N TYR A 261 -4.28 27.67 -4.12
CA TYR A 261 -3.52 27.77 -2.88
C TYR A 261 -3.29 26.40 -2.21
N ARG A 262 -4.33 25.57 -2.09
CA ARG A 262 -4.24 24.20 -1.58
C ARG A 262 -3.31 23.32 -2.41
N GLY A 263 -3.11 23.63 -3.69
CA GLY A 263 -2.14 22.98 -4.58
C GLY A 263 -0.70 23.47 -4.35
N ALA A 264 -0.51 24.76 -4.09
CA ALA A 264 0.81 25.36 -3.89
C ALA A 264 1.40 25.06 -2.50
N ALA A 265 0.58 25.18 -1.44
CA ALA A 265 1.05 25.12 -0.05
C ALA A 265 1.16 23.70 0.53
N TYR A 266 0.55 22.69 -0.10
CA TYR A 266 0.54 21.33 0.43
C TYR A 266 1.04 20.27 -0.56
N THR A 267 1.89 19.35 -0.10
CA THR A 267 2.38 18.17 -0.83
C THR A 267 1.58 16.92 -0.49
N LEU A 268 1.34 16.07 -1.49
CA LEU A 268 0.83 14.72 -1.28
C LEU A 268 1.89 13.89 -0.54
N PRO A 269 1.59 13.28 0.64
CA PRO A 269 2.52 12.34 1.24
C PRO A 269 2.64 11.13 0.33
N SER A 270 3.86 10.87 -0.17
CA SER A 270 4.11 9.79 -1.12
C SER A 270 4.30 8.41 -0.46
N ARG A 271 4.15 8.28 0.87
CA ARG A 271 4.28 7.03 1.65
C ARG A 271 3.57 7.15 3.01
N SER A 272 3.27 6.01 3.65
CA SER A 272 2.84 5.97 5.06
C SER A 272 3.92 6.61 5.94
N VAL A 273 3.48 7.31 6.99
CA VAL A 273 4.36 8.01 7.94
C VAL A 273 4.80 7.06 9.07
N MET A 274 4.23 5.86 9.15
CA MET A 274 4.52 4.89 10.20
C MET A 274 5.76 4.05 9.89
N GLU A 275 6.65 3.95 10.87
CA GLU A 275 7.74 2.97 10.88
C GLU A 275 7.17 1.55 10.98
N SER A 276 7.82 0.57 10.34
CA SER A 276 7.28 -0.80 10.23
C SER A 276 7.10 -1.50 11.58
N ASP A 277 8.02 -1.26 12.52
CA ASP A 277 7.98 -1.78 13.88
C ASP A 277 6.82 -1.17 14.69
N LEU A 278 6.54 0.13 14.53
CA LEU A 278 5.38 0.78 15.15
C LEU A 278 4.06 0.18 14.64
N VAL A 279 3.96 -0.09 13.33
CA VAL A 279 2.78 -0.74 12.75
C VAL A 279 2.61 -2.14 13.33
N GLU A 280 3.67 -2.93 13.41
CA GLU A 280 3.61 -4.29 13.98
C GLU A 280 3.19 -4.26 15.46
N SER A 281 3.79 -3.37 16.26
CA SER A 281 3.42 -3.18 17.67
C SER A 281 1.96 -2.80 17.85
N LEU A 282 1.48 -1.79 17.11
CA LEU A 282 0.08 -1.34 17.19
C LEU A 282 -0.88 -2.43 16.69
N ARG A 283 -0.55 -3.18 15.63
CA ARG A 283 -1.40 -4.28 15.16
C ARG A 283 -1.49 -5.40 16.21
N LYS A 284 -0.41 -5.71 16.92
CA LYS A 284 -0.45 -6.66 18.04
C LYS A 284 -1.37 -6.15 19.16
N GLU A 285 -1.25 -4.87 19.51
CA GLU A 285 -2.07 -4.18 20.52
C GLU A 285 -3.57 -4.19 20.15
N PHE A 286 -3.92 -3.84 18.92
CA PHE A 286 -5.31 -3.70 18.46
C PHE A 286 -5.97 -5.02 18.01
N LYS A 287 -5.23 -6.13 17.97
CA LYS A 287 -5.80 -7.44 17.60
C LYS A 287 -6.99 -7.89 18.47
N PRO A 288 -6.91 -7.90 19.82
CA PRO A 288 -8.08 -8.20 20.65
C PRO A 288 -9.24 -7.21 20.40
N VAL A 289 -8.93 -5.93 20.16
CA VAL A 289 -9.92 -4.88 19.85
C VAL A 289 -10.68 -5.19 18.56
N VAL A 290 -9.97 -5.60 17.49
CA VAL A 290 -10.59 -5.96 16.20
C VAL A 290 -11.44 -7.22 16.30
N ARG A 291 -10.98 -8.22 17.07
CA ARG A 291 -11.76 -9.43 17.34
C ARG A 291 -13.08 -9.12 18.04
N GLU A 292 -13.02 -8.28 19.07
CA GLU A 292 -14.20 -7.85 19.80
C GLU A 292 -15.16 -7.03 18.91
N LEU A 293 -14.62 -6.11 18.12
CA LEU A 293 -15.41 -5.33 17.17
C LEU A 293 -16.08 -6.22 16.10
N SER A 294 -15.41 -7.29 15.66
CA SER A 294 -15.98 -8.28 14.73
C SER A 294 -17.22 -8.94 15.31
N LYS A 295 -17.17 -9.32 16.60
CA LYS A 295 -18.31 -9.90 17.32
C LYS A 295 -19.47 -8.90 17.44
N ILE A 296 -19.20 -7.67 17.89
CA ILE A 296 -20.23 -6.64 18.10
C ILE A 296 -20.93 -6.28 16.78
N THR A 297 -20.18 -6.21 15.69
CA THR A 297 -20.71 -5.78 14.39
C THR A 297 -21.29 -6.92 13.55
N ALA A 298 -21.05 -8.18 13.94
CA ALA A 298 -21.30 -9.38 13.14
C ALA A 298 -20.66 -9.28 11.73
N LYS A 299 -19.44 -8.71 11.65
CA LYS A 299 -18.63 -8.63 10.43
C LYS A 299 -17.28 -9.30 10.66
N ASP A 300 -16.74 -9.97 9.64
CA ASP A 300 -15.39 -10.55 9.70
C ASP A 300 -14.31 -9.47 9.52
N LEU A 301 -14.13 -8.62 10.53
CA LEU A 301 -13.13 -7.55 10.50
C LEU A 301 -11.71 -8.11 10.71
N GLU A 302 -11.57 -9.22 11.43
CA GLU A 302 -10.29 -9.93 11.55
C GLU A 302 -9.77 -10.40 10.19
N GLY A 303 -10.64 -10.95 9.33
CA GLY A 303 -10.30 -11.30 7.95
C GLY A 303 -10.09 -10.07 7.07
N LEU A 304 -11.05 -9.14 7.06
CA LEU A 304 -11.03 -7.94 6.23
C LEU A 304 -9.78 -7.07 6.45
N TRP A 305 -9.33 -6.93 7.70
CA TRP A 305 -8.18 -6.10 8.08
C TRP A 305 -6.91 -6.91 8.36
N SER A 306 -6.92 -8.21 8.04
CA SER A 306 -5.77 -9.12 8.14
C SER A 306 -5.20 -9.25 9.57
N TYR A 307 -6.05 -9.26 10.59
CA TYR A 307 -5.71 -9.47 12.00
C TYR A 307 -5.79 -10.93 12.45
N ARG A 308 -6.43 -11.79 11.65
CA ARG A 308 -6.47 -13.21 11.90
C ARG A 308 -5.05 -13.77 11.81
N GLU A 309 -4.49 -14.18 12.94
CA GLU A 309 -3.40 -15.16 12.91
C GLU A 309 -3.96 -16.37 12.20
N ARG A 310 -3.28 -16.84 11.15
CA ARG A 310 -3.54 -18.19 10.66
C ARG A 310 -3.40 -19.11 11.86
N LYS A 311 -4.52 -19.68 12.33
CA LYS A 311 -4.47 -20.91 13.12
C LYS A 311 -3.75 -21.89 12.20
N LEU A 312 -2.45 -22.08 12.39
CA LEU A 312 -1.81 -23.33 12.08
C LEU A 312 -2.57 -24.32 12.96
N SER A 313 -3.52 -25.02 12.35
CA SER A 313 -4.17 -26.11 13.04
C SER A 313 -3.05 -27.05 13.48
N SER A 314 -3.13 -27.54 14.71
CA SER A 314 -2.29 -28.63 15.20
C SER A 314 -2.57 -29.96 14.48
N SER A 315 -3.15 -29.92 13.28
CA SER A 315 -3.10 -31.05 12.38
C SER A 315 -1.72 -31.03 11.72
N LYS A 316 -1.16 -32.21 11.47
CA LYS A 316 -0.02 -32.38 10.56
C LYS A 316 -0.43 -31.75 9.22
N GLU A 317 -0.16 -30.46 9.04
CA GLU A 317 -0.68 -29.70 7.91
C GLU A 317 0.08 -30.07 6.64
N ASP A 318 -0.70 -30.42 5.62
CA ASP A 318 -0.29 -30.24 4.24
C ASP A 318 0.30 -28.83 4.08
N PRO A 319 1.50 -28.72 3.48
CA PRO A 319 2.26 -27.48 3.44
C PRO A 319 1.46 -26.33 2.80
N LEU A 320 1.53 -25.15 3.43
CA LEU A 320 0.83 -23.93 2.98
C LEU A 320 1.09 -23.67 1.49
N PRO A 321 0.07 -23.72 0.62
CA PRO A 321 0.29 -23.56 -0.82
C PRO A 321 0.60 -22.11 -1.13
N VAL A 322 1.81 -21.86 -1.62
CA VAL A 322 2.27 -20.57 -2.11
C VAL A 322 2.30 -20.61 -3.63
N CYS A 323 1.74 -19.59 -4.25
CA CYS A 323 1.53 -19.56 -5.69
C CYS A 323 2.35 -18.42 -6.32
N LEU A 324 3.08 -18.70 -7.42
CA LEU A 324 3.94 -17.72 -8.10
C LEU A 324 3.75 -17.66 -9.61
N GLY A 325 3.85 -16.46 -10.19
CA GLY A 325 3.89 -16.21 -11.64
C GLY A 325 5.23 -15.62 -12.10
N GLY A 326 5.48 -15.59 -13.42
CA GLY A 326 6.60 -14.85 -14.02
C GLY A 326 7.87 -15.65 -14.39
N THR A 327 8.98 -14.94 -14.58
CA THR A 327 10.28 -15.47 -15.06
C THR A 327 11.11 -16.10 -13.92
N LEU A 328 12.25 -16.72 -14.23
CA LEU A 328 13.19 -17.22 -13.21
C LEU A 328 13.58 -16.14 -12.19
N GLY A 329 13.78 -14.90 -12.63
CA GLY A 329 14.10 -13.77 -11.74
C GLY A 329 12.97 -13.43 -10.78
N ASP A 330 11.72 -13.56 -11.21
CA ASP A 330 10.55 -13.29 -10.35
C ASP A 330 10.37 -14.42 -9.34
N THR A 331 10.65 -15.66 -9.74
CA THR A 331 10.67 -16.84 -8.84
C THR A 331 11.70 -16.66 -7.72
N PHE A 332 12.89 -16.12 -8.04
CA PHE A 332 13.91 -15.81 -7.05
C PHE A 332 13.42 -14.81 -5.99
N ILE A 333 12.71 -13.76 -6.41
CA ILE A 333 12.14 -12.75 -5.50
C ILE A 333 11.10 -13.40 -4.57
N VAL A 334 10.21 -14.23 -5.12
CA VAL A 334 9.21 -14.97 -4.34
C VAL A 334 9.87 -15.84 -3.29
N PHE A 335 10.94 -16.54 -3.66
CA PHE A 335 11.65 -17.38 -2.73
C PHE A 335 12.35 -16.59 -1.60
N CYS A 336 12.90 -15.40 -1.88
CA CYS A 336 13.43 -14.52 -0.82
C CYS A 336 12.34 -14.17 0.22
N LYS A 337 11.12 -13.92 -0.25
CA LYS A 337 9.98 -13.64 0.62
C LYS A 337 9.56 -14.84 1.47
N ILE A 338 9.48 -16.03 0.85
CA ILE A 338 9.15 -17.27 1.55
C ILE A 338 10.21 -17.58 2.60
N THR A 339 11.49 -17.36 2.31
CA THR A 339 12.56 -17.60 3.28
C THR A 339 12.40 -16.71 4.51
N LYS A 340 12.18 -15.41 4.34
CA LYS A 340 11.91 -14.51 5.47
C LYS A 340 10.76 -15.02 6.34
N TYR A 341 9.69 -15.43 5.67
CA TYR A 341 8.50 -15.96 6.33
C TYR A 341 8.82 -17.25 7.09
N TRP A 342 9.54 -18.19 6.48
CA TRP A 342 10.03 -19.42 7.13
C TRP A 342 10.94 -19.13 8.32
N GLN A 343 11.87 -18.18 8.23
CA GLN A 343 12.72 -17.80 9.37
C GLN A 343 11.92 -17.31 10.57
N LYS A 344 10.78 -16.64 10.32
CA LYS A 344 9.89 -16.12 11.38
C LYS A 344 8.93 -17.19 11.92
N HIS A 345 8.52 -18.16 11.10
CA HIS A 345 7.39 -19.03 11.39
C HIS A 345 7.69 -20.54 11.34
N GLY A 346 8.86 -20.96 10.88
CA GLY A 346 9.20 -22.36 10.64
C GLY A 346 8.33 -23.02 9.55
N GLY A 347 8.31 -24.36 9.51
CA GLY A 347 7.41 -25.16 8.68
C GLY A 347 7.94 -25.59 7.31
N HIS A 348 7.15 -26.42 6.61
CA HIS A 348 7.37 -26.83 5.22
C HIS A 348 6.36 -26.13 4.30
N TYR A 349 6.77 -25.73 3.11
CA TYR A 349 5.94 -24.94 2.20
C TYR A 349 5.84 -25.59 0.82
N THR A 350 4.66 -25.55 0.21
CA THR A 350 4.50 -25.98 -1.17
C THR A 350 4.52 -24.76 -2.06
N LEU A 351 5.45 -24.73 -3.00
CA LEU A 351 5.59 -23.67 -3.97
C LEU A 351 5.07 -24.12 -5.33
N ARG A 352 3.92 -23.60 -5.73
CA ARG A 352 3.28 -23.88 -7.01
C ARG A 352 3.50 -22.74 -8.01
N ARG A 353 3.95 -23.10 -9.22
CA ARG A 353 4.13 -22.14 -10.33
C ARG A 353 2.90 -22.07 -11.22
N PHE A 354 2.58 -20.86 -11.70
CA PHE A 354 1.46 -20.55 -12.59
C PHE A 354 1.96 -19.75 -13.80
N ASN A 355 2.57 -20.43 -14.77
CA ASN A 355 3.09 -19.85 -16.01
C ASN A 355 3.20 -20.93 -17.10
N ASP A 356 2.79 -20.62 -18.33
CA ASP A 356 2.82 -21.53 -19.49
C ASP A 356 4.23 -21.86 -20.03
N HIS A 357 5.28 -21.17 -19.57
CA HIS A 357 6.65 -21.47 -19.98
C HIS A 357 7.19 -22.74 -19.31
N LYS A 358 6.92 -23.91 -19.90
CA LYS A 358 7.42 -25.23 -19.48
C LYS A 358 8.95 -25.31 -19.35
N GLY A 359 9.69 -24.49 -20.10
CA GLY A 359 11.16 -24.52 -20.14
C GLY A 359 11.86 -24.21 -18.81
N PHE A 360 11.15 -23.66 -17.82
CA PHE A 360 11.73 -23.32 -16.51
C PHE A 360 11.39 -24.31 -15.39
N ASP A 361 10.48 -25.27 -15.60
CA ASP A 361 10.06 -26.18 -14.54
C ASP A 361 11.18 -27.12 -14.09
N LYS A 362 11.97 -27.65 -15.04
CA LYS A 362 13.12 -28.50 -14.73
C LYS A 362 14.21 -27.74 -13.95
N PRO A 363 14.69 -26.56 -14.40
CA PRO A 363 15.60 -25.71 -13.62
C PRO A 363 15.12 -25.37 -12.20
N LEU A 364 13.84 -25.00 -12.05
CA LEU A 364 13.28 -24.64 -10.74
C LEU A 364 13.16 -25.86 -9.82
N LYS A 365 12.74 -27.01 -10.36
CA LYS A 365 12.72 -28.26 -9.59
C LYS A 365 14.12 -28.64 -9.09
N GLU A 366 15.14 -28.49 -9.93
CA GLU A 366 16.54 -28.71 -9.52
C GLU A 366 17.00 -27.71 -8.46
N PHE A 367 16.63 -26.44 -8.58
CA PHE A 367 16.96 -25.40 -7.61
C PHE A 367 16.39 -25.71 -6.22
N PHE A 368 15.09 -26.01 -6.16
CA PHE A 368 14.38 -26.22 -4.90
C PHE A 368 14.73 -27.56 -4.23
N LYS A 369 15.32 -28.54 -4.94
CA LYS A 369 15.92 -29.72 -4.29
C LYS A 369 16.96 -29.37 -3.22
N GLY A 370 17.62 -28.22 -3.35
CA GLY A 370 18.60 -27.72 -2.36
C GLY A 370 17.98 -26.95 -1.18
N VAL A 371 16.65 -26.82 -1.12
CA VAL A 371 15.93 -26.02 -0.12
C VAL A 371 15.00 -26.95 0.66
N SER A 372 15.43 -27.36 1.86
CA SER A 372 14.79 -28.42 2.65
C SER A 372 13.42 -28.09 3.25
N TYR A 373 12.91 -26.87 3.05
CA TYR A 373 11.63 -26.41 3.57
C TYR A 373 10.64 -26.04 2.45
N ILE A 374 10.96 -26.36 1.18
CA ILE A 374 10.12 -26.05 0.02
C ILE A 374 9.92 -27.27 -0.88
N ASP A 375 8.66 -27.66 -1.07
CA ASP A 375 8.21 -28.56 -2.12
C ASP A 375 7.80 -27.79 -3.38
N TYR A 376 8.57 -27.89 -4.45
CA TYR A 376 8.23 -27.24 -5.71
C TYR A 376 7.31 -28.10 -6.58
N LEU A 377 6.14 -27.55 -6.94
CA LEU A 377 5.15 -28.16 -7.83
C LEU A 377 5.00 -27.38 -9.14
N PRO A 378 5.27 -28.00 -10.31
CA PRO A 378 5.04 -27.38 -11.62
C PRO A 378 3.52 -27.24 -11.91
N SER A 379 3.15 -26.28 -12.79
CA SER A 379 1.74 -25.96 -13.10
C SER A 379 1.00 -27.09 -13.81
N LYS A 380 -0.31 -27.21 -13.56
CA LYS A 380 -1.29 -27.79 -14.51
C LYS A 380 -1.89 -26.66 -15.37
N SER A 381 -2.49 -26.97 -16.53
CA SER A 381 -2.88 -26.01 -17.57
C SER A 381 -3.73 -24.82 -17.07
N HIS A 382 -3.61 -23.67 -17.74
CA HIS A 382 -4.22 -22.38 -17.37
C HIS A 382 -5.77 -22.39 -17.25
N ALA A 383 -6.45 -23.38 -17.84
CA ALA A 383 -7.92 -23.40 -17.99
C ALA A 383 -8.72 -23.71 -16.71
N MET A 384 -8.11 -24.24 -15.64
CA MET A 384 -8.82 -24.62 -14.40
C MET A 384 -8.66 -23.66 -13.21
N LEU A 385 -7.87 -22.58 -13.34
CA LEU A 385 -7.21 -22.00 -12.17
C LEU A 385 -7.84 -20.72 -11.58
N SER A 386 -8.82 -20.09 -12.22
CA SER A 386 -9.44 -18.88 -11.68
C SER A 386 -10.18 -19.07 -10.34
N LYS A 387 -10.63 -20.30 -10.02
CA LYS A 387 -11.32 -20.62 -8.75
C LYS A 387 -10.38 -21.08 -7.62
N GLU A 388 -9.27 -21.76 -7.92
CA GLU A 388 -8.28 -22.16 -6.91
C GLU A 388 -7.40 -20.97 -6.46
N ILE A 389 -7.27 -19.94 -7.31
CA ILE A 389 -6.47 -18.75 -7.00
C ILE A 389 -6.94 -17.97 -5.78
N TYR A 390 -8.21 -18.08 -5.39
CA TYR A 390 -8.70 -17.39 -4.20
C TYR A 390 -8.45 -18.16 -2.89
N LYS A 391 -7.94 -19.39 -2.95
CA LYS A 391 -7.75 -20.25 -1.76
C LYS A 391 -6.33 -20.24 -1.19
N HIS A 392 -5.34 -19.67 -1.89
CA HIS A 392 -3.92 -19.80 -1.55
C HIS A 392 -3.21 -18.46 -1.42
N VAL A 393 -1.99 -18.46 -0.85
CA VAL A 393 -1.19 -17.23 -0.70
C VAL A 393 -0.42 -16.96 -1.99
N TYR A 394 -0.74 -15.85 -2.65
CA TYR A 394 -0.13 -15.46 -3.92
C TYR A 394 1.05 -14.51 -3.69
N LEU A 395 2.21 -14.87 -4.24
CA LEU A 395 3.43 -14.06 -4.21
C LEU A 395 3.89 -13.75 -5.63
N ASN A 396 3.92 -12.44 -5.91
CA ASN A 396 4.38 -11.76 -7.12
C ASN A 396 3.68 -12.15 -8.45
N ALA A 397 2.89 -11.20 -8.97
CA ALA A 397 2.24 -11.25 -10.27
C ALA A 397 2.75 -10.11 -11.17
N ASP A 398 3.64 -10.43 -12.11
CA ASP A 398 3.54 -9.88 -13.46
C ASP A 398 3.09 -11.05 -14.34
N VAL A 399 1.77 -11.25 -14.44
CA VAL A 399 1.20 -12.14 -15.48
C VAL A 399 1.25 -11.37 -16.80
N GLU A 400 2.46 -11.08 -17.29
CA GLU A 400 2.63 -10.71 -18.70
C GLU A 400 2.56 -11.99 -19.52
N GLY A 401 1.34 -12.38 -19.87
CA GLY A 401 1.04 -13.52 -20.72
C GLY A 401 -0.42 -13.55 -21.20
N GLY A 402 -1.35 -13.03 -20.40
CA GLY A 402 -2.75 -12.88 -20.80
C GLY A 402 -3.08 -11.43 -21.16
N ARG A 403 -3.43 -11.15 -22.42
CA ARG A 403 -4.14 -9.91 -22.76
C ARG A 403 -5.47 -9.89 -22.01
N GLY A 404 -5.54 -9.20 -20.89
CA GLY A 404 -6.79 -8.91 -20.20
C GLY A 404 -6.85 -9.45 -18.78
N THR A 405 -6.36 -8.67 -17.81
CA THR A 405 -6.99 -8.39 -16.50
C THR A 405 -6.03 -7.52 -15.69
N ARG A 406 -6.46 -6.29 -15.34
CA ARG A 406 -5.66 -5.27 -14.63
C ARG A 406 -5.77 -5.38 -13.10
N THR A 407 -5.87 -6.58 -12.54
CA THR A 407 -5.97 -6.79 -11.09
C THR A 407 -4.60 -7.16 -10.55
N ARG A 408 -3.84 -6.17 -10.06
CA ARG A 408 -2.60 -6.43 -9.32
C ARG A 408 -2.96 -7.06 -7.97
N ILE A 409 -2.81 -8.38 -7.87
CA ILE A 409 -2.76 -9.04 -6.57
C ILE A 409 -1.51 -8.52 -5.86
N LYS A 410 -1.71 -7.82 -4.74
CA LYS A 410 -0.60 -7.36 -3.90
C LYS A 410 -0.21 -8.49 -2.96
N ASP A 411 1.08 -8.69 -2.78
CA ASP A 411 1.59 -9.64 -1.78
C ASP A 411 1.00 -9.30 -0.40
N SER A 412 0.75 -10.32 0.42
CA SER A 412 0.42 -10.08 1.84
C SER A 412 1.55 -9.27 2.49
N VAL A 413 1.17 -8.36 3.38
CA VAL A 413 2.09 -7.53 4.19
C VAL A 413 3.08 -8.37 5.01
N ASP A 414 2.76 -9.64 5.26
CA ASP A 414 3.61 -10.58 6.00
C ASP A 414 4.85 -11.01 5.20
N PHE A 415 4.84 -10.89 3.88
CA PHE A 415 5.92 -11.33 2.99
C PHE A 415 6.85 -10.18 2.62
N GLY A 416 7.66 -9.76 3.59
CA GLY A 416 8.80 -8.87 3.33
C GLY A 416 9.91 -9.57 2.52
N MET A 417 10.78 -8.80 1.88
CA MET A 417 11.96 -9.31 1.16
C MET A 417 13.20 -9.17 2.06
N GLU A 418 13.83 -10.29 2.43
CA GLU A 418 15.16 -10.31 3.08
C GLU A 418 16.25 -10.71 2.08
N PRO A 419 17.53 -10.50 2.42
CA PRO A 419 18.65 -11.19 1.82
C PRO A 419 18.40 -12.69 1.77
N PHE A 420 18.76 -13.31 0.67
CA PHE A 420 18.65 -14.74 0.45
C PHE A 420 19.55 -15.47 1.45
N PRO A 421 19.14 -16.63 1.97
CA PRO A 421 19.96 -17.43 2.86
C PRO A 421 21.11 -18.06 2.06
N ASP A 422 22.25 -18.34 2.69
CA ASP A 422 23.31 -19.07 2.01
C ASP A 422 22.80 -20.47 1.62
N VAL A 423 22.74 -20.77 0.32
CA VAL A 423 22.30 -22.11 -0.13
C VAL A 423 23.52 -23.02 -0.12
N PRO A 424 23.43 -24.23 0.47
CA PRO A 424 24.57 -25.11 0.69
C PRO A 424 25.06 -25.81 -0.60
N PHE A 425 25.24 -25.06 -1.68
CA PHE A 425 26.05 -25.50 -2.80
C PHE A 425 27.52 -25.44 -2.38
N LYS A 426 28.15 -26.59 -2.12
CA LYS A 426 29.61 -26.68 -1.91
C LYS A 426 30.32 -26.35 -3.24
N PRO A 427 31.03 -25.21 -3.37
CA PRO A 427 31.71 -24.87 -4.60
C PRO A 427 33.01 -25.67 -4.74
N LYS A 428 33.32 -26.12 -5.95
CA LYS A 428 34.69 -26.52 -6.30
C LYS A 428 35.43 -25.27 -6.77
N ARG A 429 36.23 -24.65 -5.91
CA ARG A 429 37.07 -23.49 -6.29
C ARG A 429 38.32 -23.99 -7.01
N PRO A 430 38.52 -23.68 -8.29
CA PRO A 430 39.77 -23.99 -8.97
C PRO A 430 40.88 -23.01 -8.51
N ARG A 431 42.15 -23.38 -8.69
CA ARG A 431 43.29 -22.52 -8.34
C ARG A 431 43.42 -21.37 -9.35
N GLY A 432 43.69 -20.15 -8.85
CA GLY A 432 43.85 -18.94 -9.67
C GLY A 432 42.62 -18.03 -9.61
N LYS A 433 42.65 -16.90 -10.35
CA LYS A 433 41.51 -15.98 -10.44
C LYS A 433 40.55 -16.44 -11.54
N HIS A 434 39.29 -16.70 -11.19
CA HIS A 434 38.23 -17.15 -12.06
C HIS A 434 37.13 -16.11 -12.22
N VAL A 435 36.92 -15.68 -13.46
CA VAL A 435 35.95 -14.63 -13.78
C VAL A 435 34.83 -15.20 -14.64
N GLY A 436 33.61 -15.04 -14.18
CA GLY A 436 32.40 -15.48 -14.89
C GLY A 436 31.86 -14.38 -15.79
N VAL A 437 31.43 -14.76 -16.99
CA VAL A 437 30.73 -13.88 -17.93
C VAL A 437 29.42 -14.55 -18.33
N GLN A 438 28.29 -13.97 -17.94
CA GLN A 438 26.97 -14.45 -18.32
C GLN A 438 26.51 -13.73 -19.59
N LEU A 439 26.39 -14.46 -20.71
CA LEU A 439 25.99 -13.85 -21.99
C LEU A 439 24.54 -13.37 -22.00
N HIS A 440 23.64 -14.04 -21.27
CA HIS A 440 22.20 -13.81 -21.36
C HIS A 440 21.47 -14.10 -20.04
N ALA A 441 20.51 -13.26 -19.67
CA ALA A 441 19.77 -13.34 -18.39
C ALA A 441 18.67 -14.42 -18.32
N GLY A 442 18.40 -15.13 -19.42
CA GLY A 442 17.36 -16.17 -19.47
C GLY A 442 15.93 -15.66 -19.72
N LYS A 443 15.73 -14.46 -20.30
CA LYS A 443 14.40 -13.98 -20.75
C LYS A 443 14.17 -14.35 -22.23
N SER A 444 13.03 -14.95 -22.59
CA SER A 444 12.62 -15.11 -23.99
C SER A 444 11.46 -14.17 -24.31
N LEU A 445 11.42 -13.70 -25.57
CA LEU A 445 10.51 -12.70 -26.19
C LEU A 445 10.90 -11.22 -26.06
N ASN A 446 10.98 -10.57 -27.24
CA ASN A 446 11.03 -9.14 -27.62
C ASN A 446 11.93 -8.15 -26.86
N ASN A 447 12.68 -8.55 -25.83
CA ASN A 447 13.59 -7.68 -25.09
C ASN A 447 14.91 -8.41 -24.76
N TYR A 448 15.74 -8.61 -25.78
CA TYR A 448 17.03 -9.29 -25.65
C TYR A 448 17.97 -8.54 -24.68
N LYS A 449 18.37 -9.20 -23.58
CA LYS A 449 19.31 -8.67 -22.57
C LYS A 449 20.62 -9.46 -22.59
N GLY A 450 21.38 -9.38 -23.69
CA GLY A 450 22.65 -10.08 -23.84
C GLY A 450 23.84 -9.17 -24.18
N PHE A 451 25.06 -9.66 -23.95
CA PHE A 451 26.29 -8.93 -24.24
C PHE A 451 26.85 -9.26 -25.62
N ARG A 452 27.24 -8.23 -26.38
CA ARG A 452 28.09 -8.42 -27.57
C ARG A 452 29.44 -8.99 -27.15
N PHE A 453 30.02 -9.86 -27.98
CA PHE A 453 31.36 -10.42 -27.74
C PHE A 453 32.45 -9.34 -27.57
N SER A 454 32.31 -8.18 -28.23
CA SER A 454 33.22 -7.04 -28.04
C SER A 454 33.22 -6.51 -26.60
N HIS A 455 32.09 -6.51 -25.90
CA HIS A 455 32.05 -6.12 -24.49
C HIS A 455 32.71 -7.14 -23.59
N VAL A 456 32.55 -8.43 -23.93
CA VAL A 456 33.24 -9.51 -23.22
C VAL A 456 34.77 -9.32 -23.35
N LEU A 457 35.27 -9.03 -24.56
CA LEU A 457 36.69 -8.79 -24.79
C LEU A 457 37.22 -7.56 -24.02
N ARG A 458 36.47 -6.45 -24.02
CA ARG A 458 36.86 -5.26 -23.24
C ARG A 458 36.97 -5.60 -21.75
N PHE A 459 35.98 -6.30 -21.21
CA PHE A 459 36.01 -6.73 -19.82
C PHE A 459 37.17 -7.69 -19.52
N MET A 460 37.52 -8.57 -20.46
CA MET A 460 38.69 -9.44 -20.33
C MET A 460 40.00 -8.65 -20.26
N SER A 461 40.15 -7.60 -21.08
CA SER A 461 41.36 -6.75 -21.03
C SER A 461 41.53 -6.01 -19.70
N GLU A 462 40.45 -5.76 -18.96
CA GLU A 462 40.49 -5.13 -17.63
C GLU A 462 40.99 -6.10 -16.54
N HIS A 463 41.07 -7.42 -16.82
CA HIS A 463 41.42 -8.45 -15.84
C HIS A 463 42.48 -9.43 -16.40
N PRO A 464 43.71 -8.96 -16.66
CA PRO A 464 44.78 -9.82 -17.18
C PRO A 464 45.12 -10.94 -16.19
N GLY A 465 45.45 -12.13 -16.72
CA GLY A 465 45.83 -13.30 -15.92
C GLY A 465 44.68 -14.08 -15.28
N ALA A 466 43.42 -13.66 -15.48
CA ALA A 466 42.25 -14.41 -15.03
C ALA A 466 41.83 -15.51 -16.03
N THR A 467 41.28 -16.61 -15.51
CA THR A 467 40.61 -17.63 -16.32
C THR A 467 39.14 -17.25 -16.50
N PHE A 468 38.69 -17.10 -17.76
CA PHE A 468 37.32 -16.70 -18.06
C PHE A 468 36.41 -17.90 -18.31
N HIS A 469 35.21 -17.82 -17.75
CA HIS A 469 34.14 -18.81 -17.92
C HIS A 469 32.92 -18.15 -18.55
N LEU A 470 32.44 -18.69 -19.68
CA LEU A 470 31.30 -18.15 -20.41
C LEU A 470 30.05 -18.98 -20.14
N PHE A 471 28.98 -18.34 -19.67
CA PHE A 471 27.74 -19.00 -19.22
C PHE A 471 26.49 -18.52 -19.98
N GLY A 472 25.45 -19.35 -20.00
CA GLY A 472 24.12 -19.02 -20.53
C GLY A 472 23.47 -20.11 -21.37
N THR A 473 22.36 -19.78 -22.02
CA THR A 473 21.56 -20.70 -22.85
C THR A 473 21.94 -20.69 -24.33
N GLY A 474 22.85 -19.79 -24.75
CA GLY A 474 23.20 -19.59 -26.16
C GLY A 474 22.11 -18.87 -26.97
N TYR A 475 20.95 -18.60 -26.37
CA TYR A 475 19.83 -17.95 -27.06
C TYR A 475 20.25 -16.59 -27.64
N GLY A 476 19.97 -16.37 -28.92
CA GLY A 476 20.41 -15.18 -29.68
C GLY A 476 21.83 -15.27 -30.27
N TYR A 477 22.56 -16.37 -30.06
CA TYR A 477 23.86 -16.65 -30.70
C TYR A 477 23.87 -18.05 -31.31
N SER A 478 24.55 -18.24 -32.44
CA SER A 478 24.79 -19.60 -32.94
C SER A 478 25.80 -20.32 -32.05
N GLU A 479 25.60 -21.61 -31.83
CA GLU A 479 26.55 -22.43 -31.08
C GLU A 479 27.95 -22.40 -31.70
N ARG A 480 28.02 -22.42 -33.04
CA ARG A 480 29.27 -22.30 -33.79
C ARG A 480 29.99 -20.99 -33.49
N SER A 481 29.27 -19.88 -33.40
CA SER A 481 29.85 -18.56 -33.06
C SER A 481 30.40 -18.55 -31.64
N VAL A 482 29.66 -19.08 -30.66
CA VAL A 482 30.11 -19.16 -29.26
C VAL A 482 31.36 -20.03 -29.13
N ARG A 483 31.36 -21.23 -29.75
CA ARG A 483 32.52 -22.14 -29.74
C ARG A 483 33.76 -21.49 -30.37
N ARG A 484 33.59 -20.86 -31.55
CA ARG A 484 34.69 -20.16 -32.25
C ARG A 484 35.26 -19.03 -31.39
N PHE A 485 34.40 -18.21 -30.81
CA PHE A 485 34.80 -17.11 -29.93
C PHE A 485 35.59 -17.63 -28.72
N CYS A 486 35.07 -18.64 -28.03
CA CYS A 486 35.74 -19.20 -26.85
C CYS A 486 37.12 -19.77 -27.19
N ARG A 487 37.22 -20.54 -28.29
CA ARG A 487 38.49 -21.12 -28.74
C ARG A 487 39.52 -20.04 -29.11
N LYS A 488 39.09 -18.99 -29.83
CA LYS A 488 39.98 -17.90 -30.27
C LYS A 488 40.59 -17.13 -29.09
N HIS A 489 39.90 -17.07 -27.96
CA HIS A 489 40.26 -16.22 -26.83
C HIS A 489 40.56 -17.00 -25.53
N GLY A 490 40.74 -18.32 -25.62
CA GLY A 490 41.11 -19.15 -24.46
C GLY A 490 40.04 -19.21 -23.35
N ILE A 491 38.75 -19.08 -23.68
CA ILE A 491 37.65 -19.01 -22.71
C ILE A 491 37.05 -20.39 -22.49
N ARG A 492 36.75 -20.74 -21.22
CA ARG A 492 36.02 -21.98 -20.88
C ARG A 492 34.55 -21.84 -21.22
N ASN A 493 34.08 -22.61 -22.20
CA ASN A 493 32.70 -22.56 -22.69
C ASN A 493 31.77 -23.49 -21.89
N HIS A 494 30.85 -22.89 -21.11
CA HIS A 494 29.79 -23.58 -20.37
C HIS A 494 28.39 -23.35 -20.95
N VAL A 495 28.27 -22.55 -22.01
CA VAL A 495 26.99 -22.17 -22.63
C VAL A 495 26.28 -23.42 -23.17
N GLY A 496 25.08 -23.69 -22.65
CA GLY A 496 24.26 -24.85 -23.04
C GLY A 496 24.85 -26.23 -22.67
N ARG A 497 25.96 -26.28 -21.92
CA ARG A 497 26.70 -27.51 -21.60
C ARG A 497 26.60 -27.95 -20.15
N THR A 498 26.28 -27.03 -19.24
CA THR A 498 26.17 -27.31 -17.81
C THR A 498 24.72 -27.47 -17.38
N SER A 499 24.46 -28.37 -16.43
CA SER A 499 23.16 -28.44 -15.74
C SER A 499 22.86 -27.15 -14.96
N PHE A 500 21.60 -26.92 -14.58
CA PHE A 500 21.23 -25.73 -13.83
C PHE A 500 21.91 -25.70 -12.45
N SER A 501 21.93 -26.83 -11.76
CA SER A 501 22.60 -26.97 -10.46
C SER A 501 24.11 -26.71 -10.55
N GLU A 502 24.77 -27.23 -11.59
CA GLU A 502 26.19 -27.01 -11.81
C GLU A 502 26.50 -25.56 -12.18
N TRP A 503 25.64 -24.93 -12.98
CA TRP A 503 25.73 -23.51 -13.28
C TRP A 503 25.69 -22.64 -12.02
N LEU A 504 24.78 -22.91 -11.08
CA LEU A 504 24.73 -22.21 -9.78
C LEU A 504 26.03 -22.36 -8.98
N ARG A 505 26.61 -23.57 -8.96
CA ARG A 505 27.90 -23.83 -8.30
C ARG A 505 29.02 -23.00 -8.92
N TYR A 506 29.07 -22.91 -10.24
CA TYR A 506 30.02 -22.05 -10.93
C TYR A 506 29.83 -20.59 -10.56
N LEU A 507 28.61 -20.06 -10.63
CA LEU A 507 28.34 -18.67 -10.26
C LEU A 507 28.82 -18.35 -8.84
N LYS A 508 28.56 -19.26 -7.88
CA LYS A 508 29.00 -19.13 -6.48
C LYS A 508 30.51 -19.23 -6.30
N SER A 509 31.23 -19.89 -7.21
CA SER A 509 32.67 -20.13 -7.11
C SER A 509 33.52 -19.10 -7.86
N MET A 510 32.93 -18.14 -8.57
CA MET A 510 33.67 -17.10 -9.28
C MET A 510 34.24 -16.07 -8.29
N ASP A 511 35.42 -15.53 -8.59
CA ASP A 511 35.98 -14.38 -7.88
C ASP A 511 35.27 -13.08 -8.29
N PHE A 512 34.79 -13.03 -9.52
CA PHE A 512 33.99 -11.93 -10.04
C PHE A 512 33.01 -12.39 -11.11
N LEU A 513 31.80 -11.83 -11.14
CA LEU A 513 30.79 -12.09 -12.16
C LEU A 513 30.40 -10.84 -12.96
N TYR A 514 30.46 -10.96 -14.28
CA TYR A 514 29.96 -9.97 -15.23
C TYR A 514 28.65 -10.46 -15.85
N THR A 515 27.51 -9.82 -15.54
CA THR A 515 26.19 -10.37 -15.89
C THR A 515 25.16 -9.29 -16.23
N PRO A 516 24.24 -9.56 -17.18
CA PRO A 516 23.04 -8.73 -17.31
C PRO A 516 22.12 -8.91 -16.10
N GLU A 517 21.22 -7.95 -15.88
CA GLU A 517 20.12 -8.06 -14.92
C GLU A 517 19.28 -9.32 -15.16
N GLY A 518 19.09 -10.12 -14.11
CA GLY A 518 18.23 -11.30 -14.13
C GLY A 518 18.52 -12.24 -12.97
N PHE A 519 18.06 -13.49 -13.11
CA PHE A 519 18.22 -14.52 -12.07
C PHE A 519 19.68 -14.68 -11.61
N SER A 520 20.63 -14.79 -12.54
CA SER A 520 22.07 -14.95 -12.22
C SER A 520 22.62 -13.78 -11.43
N ALA A 521 22.20 -12.55 -11.74
CA ALA A 521 22.61 -11.37 -11.01
C ALA A 521 22.07 -11.40 -9.58
N PHE A 522 20.76 -11.63 -9.41
CA PHE A 522 20.15 -11.67 -8.07
C PHE A 522 20.72 -12.81 -7.23
N PHE A 523 20.90 -14.01 -7.81
CA PHE A 523 21.54 -15.14 -7.14
C PHE A 523 22.94 -14.79 -6.66
N SER A 524 23.81 -14.30 -7.56
CA SER A 524 25.22 -14.03 -7.23
C SER A 524 25.38 -12.92 -6.20
N LEU A 525 24.59 -11.85 -6.33
CA LEU A 525 24.49 -10.77 -5.34
C LEU A 525 24.13 -11.29 -3.95
N SER A 526 23.17 -12.20 -3.92
CA SER A 526 22.70 -12.79 -2.67
C SER A 526 23.73 -13.72 -2.04
N GLN A 527 24.54 -14.39 -2.86
CA GLN A 527 25.68 -15.19 -2.43
C GLN A 527 26.94 -14.34 -2.16
N LYS A 528 26.82 -13.00 -2.16
CA LYS A 528 27.92 -12.05 -1.93
C LYS A 528 29.09 -12.20 -2.91
N VAL A 529 28.82 -12.71 -4.11
CA VAL A 529 29.82 -12.76 -5.19
C VAL A 529 29.99 -11.35 -5.76
N PRO A 530 31.20 -10.77 -5.77
CA PRO A 530 31.44 -9.49 -6.41
C PRO A 530 30.99 -9.52 -7.87
N CYS A 531 30.17 -8.57 -8.28
CA CYS A 531 29.66 -8.57 -9.65
C CYS A 531 29.41 -7.18 -10.24
N ARG A 532 29.54 -7.06 -11.56
CA ARG A 532 29.11 -5.89 -12.33
C ARG A 532 27.82 -6.25 -13.07
N VAL A 533 26.74 -5.55 -12.73
CA VAL A 533 25.40 -5.87 -13.22
C VAL A 533 24.86 -4.74 -14.10
N TYR A 534 24.46 -5.10 -15.32
CA TYR A 534 23.95 -4.15 -16.31
C TYR A 534 22.41 -4.14 -16.32
N TYR A 535 21.83 -2.97 -16.06
CA TYR A 535 20.38 -2.77 -16.02
C TYR A 535 19.92 -1.90 -17.18
N ILE A 536 18.77 -2.26 -17.75
CA ILE A 536 18.15 -1.49 -18.84
C ILE A 536 17.26 -0.38 -18.27
N ASP A 537 16.58 -0.65 -17.15
CA ASP A 537 15.65 0.26 -16.50
C ASP A 537 16.12 0.59 -15.07
N PRO A 538 16.24 1.88 -14.70
CA PRO A 538 16.47 2.29 -13.31
C PRO A 538 15.49 1.68 -12.29
N LEU A 539 14.24 1.39 -12.67
CA LEU A 539 13.28 0.78 -11.74
C LEU A 539 13.70 -0.63 -11.31
N SER A 540 14.46 -1.35 -12.13
CA SER A 540 14.99 -2.66 -11.77
C SER A 540 15.94 -2.62 -10.57
N THR A 541 16.64 -1.50 -10.36
CA THR A 541 17.51 -1.32 -9.19
C THR A 541 16.73 -1.28 -7.87
N LYS A 542 15.43 -0.98 -7.92
CA LYS A 542 14.54 -1.02 -6.75
C LYS A 542 14.22 -2.47 -6.31
N ARG A 543 14.44 -3.46 -7.18
CA ARG A 543 14.26 -4.89 -6.87
C ARG A 543 15.46 -5.49 -6.14
N ILE A 544 16.59 -4.78 -6.06
CA ILE A 544 17.81 -5.25 -5.38
C ILE A 544 17.72 -4.90 -3.91
N HIS A 545 17.89 -5.90 -3.04
CA HIS A 545 17.93 -5.67 -1.61
C HIS A 545 19.10 -4.74 -1.23
N PRO A 546 18.91 -3.72 -0.37
CA PRO A 546 19.96 -2.78 0.00
C PRO A 546 21.26 -3.44 0.48
N ALA A 547 21.17 -4.51 1.27
CA ALA A 547 22.33 -5.24 1.80
C ALA A 547 23.22 -5.89 0.72
N TRP A 548 22.72 -6.15 -0.48
CA TRP A 548 23.52 -6.73 -1.56
C TRP A 548 24.24 -5.68 -2.41
N LYS A 549 23.84 -4.40 -2.31
CA LYS A 549 24.37 -3.33 -3.17
C LYS A 549 25.87 -3.11 -3.01
N SER A 550 26.43 -3.40 -1.84
CA SER A 550 27.87 -3.28 -1.58
C SER A 550 28.73 -4.28 -2.37
N HIS A 551 28.13 -5.35 -2.91
CA HIS A 551 28.82 -6.37 -3.71
C HIS A 551 28.53 -6.22 -5.21
N ALA A 552 27.94 -5.08 -5.60
CA ALA A 552 27.44 -4.82 -6.94
C ALA A 552 27.95 -3.49 -7.48
N ASP A 553 28.55 -3.53 -8.67
CA ASP A 553 28.70 -2.34 -9.49
C ASP A 553 27.51 -2.27 -10.46
N LEU A 554 26.57 -1.36 -10.19
CA LEU A 554 25.29 -1.25 -10.93
C LEU A 554 25.46 -0.28 -12.10
N VAL A 555 25.52 -0.80 -13.32
CA VAL A 555 25.74 0.01 -14.52
C VAL A 555 24.43 0.15 -15.30
N ARG A 556 23.96 1.38 -15.49
CA ARG A 556 22.82 1.65 -16.39
C ARG A 556 23.31 1.48 -17.83
N ALA A 557 22.64 0.65 -18.62
CA ALA A 557 23.00 0.36 -20.01
C ALA A 557 22.88 1.56 -20.99
N LYS A 558 22.61 2.78 -20.50
CA LYS A 558 22.52 4.02 -21.30
C LYS A 558 23.87 4.75 -21.49
N SER A 559 24.95 3.99 -21.62
CA SER A 559 26.22 4.45 -22.22
C SER A 559 26.73 3.50 -23.30
N VAL A 560 25.91 2.52 -23.73
CA VAL A 560 26.30 1.56 -24.79
C VAL A 560 25.18 1.36 -25.84
N ILE A 561 24.04 2.03 -25.68
CA ILE A 561 22.92 1.93 -26.62
C ILE A 561 22.33 3.33 -26.85
N LEU A 562 22.78 3.97 -27.93
CA LEU A 562 22.08 4.93 -28.79
C LEU A 562 22.94 5.03 -30.07
N TRP A 563 22.63 4.24 -31.10
CA TRP A 563 21.83 4.62 -32.27
C TRP A 563 22.61 5.39 -33.34
N PRO A 564 22.51 4.96 -34.62
CA PRO A 564 22.53 5.95 -35.68
C PRO A 564 21.47 5.74 -36.77
N TRP A 565 20.17 5.48 -36.48
CA TRP A 565 19.18 5.37 -37.59
C TRP A 565 17.77 5.96 -37.45
N LEU A 566 17.25 6.42 -36.29
CA LEU A 566 15.96 7.17 -36.31
C LEU A 566 15.99 8.63 -35.85
N PHE A 567 17.17 9.28 -35.87
CA PHE A 567 17.24 10.74 -35.69
C PHE A 567 17.58 11.53 -36.98
N LEU A 568 18.02 10.85 -38.05
CA LEU A 568 18.37 11.53 -39.32
C LEU A 568 17.21 11.66 -40.33
N GLY A 569 16.08 10.95 -40.13
CA GLY A 569 14.93 11.06 -41.04
C GLY A 569 14.06 12.30 -40.79
N ARG A 570 13.85 12.69 -39.52
CA ARG A 570 12.95 13.81 -39.17
C ARG A 570 13.64 15.17 -39.06
N VAL A 571 14.97 15.20 -38.98
CA VAL A 571 15.75 16.45 -39.04
C VAL A 571 16.07 16.84 -40.49
N ARG A 572 16.27 15.87 -41.40
CA ARG A 572 16.50 16.15 -42.84
C ARG A 572 15.29 16.76 -43.56
N GLN A 573 14.06 16.45 -43.16
CA GLN A 573 12.86 17.06 -43.75
C GLN A 573 12.60 18.50 -43.31
N ARG A 574 13.26 19.00 -42.24
CA ARG A 574 13.01 20.35 -41.69
C ARG A 574 14.06 21.40 -42.04
N LEU A 575 15.17 21.04 -42.69
CA LEU A 575 16.30 21.98 -42.85
C LEU A 575 16.73 22.32 -44.29
N LYS A 576 16.07 21.84 -45.35
CA LYS A 576 16.35 22.22 -46.77
C LYS A 576 17.84 22.50 -47.07
N ILE A 577 18.74 21.59 -46.71
CA ILE A 577 20.17 21.72 -47.06
C ILE A 577 20.38 20.98 -48.40
N PRO A 578 20.97 21.61 -49.43
CA PRO A 578 21.26 20.98 -50.72
C PRO A 578 22.24 19.80 -50.56
N ARG A 579 22.20 18.90 -51.56
CA ARG A 579 22.68 17.50 -51.50
C ARG A 579 24.08 17.30 -50.94
#